data_AF-J1LRQ7-F1
#
_entry.id   AF-J1LRQ7-F1
#
_cell.length_a   1.000
_cell.length_b   1.000
_cell.length_c   1.000
_cell.angle_alpha   90.00
_cell.angle_beta   90.00
_cell.angle_gamma   90.00
#
_symmetry.space_group_name_H-M   'P 1'
#
loop_
_entity.id
_entity.type
_entity.pdbx_description
1 polymer ?
#
loop_
_entity_poly.entity_id
_entity_poly.type
_entity_poly.pdbx_seq_one_letter_code
_entity_poly.pdbx_strand_id
1 'polypeptide(L)'
;MILRFLSQIPAPVWFALGVFALWCLHGPLDDLVAIARGRIPTPSDLRKAGKTKEWKKASAEHVPVVSGSRASMTSDPHARLLAPSFPNALCNDNPVNVLEVASVEDTRKMLEDSWGIMNRADLVTRIYRLLCGDHSKGYAALRSRCADPEWVERVLEDLDKTVDKSTMDVEMCWRIHRFLNNDRGIQDVEFAAWDLMRAAMLTRSGFALGWLSEDEAWDTLALINHALQMHYSSWDEAWEAYRLGRWLWAAEGPEEEAVDDMHDRARGAYLLGKRGLWKSLPWDAPIPESRFLLLDAVAAVGRLQVLSVSNWRKASAWERELDAQARWRTPLAMGGKPIVH
;
A
#
# COMPACT_ATOMS: atom_id res chain seq x y z
N MET A 1 -1.37 61.69 -3.28
CA MET A 1 -2.66 61.42 -3.97
C MET A 1 -3.34 60.16 -3.43
N ILE A 2 -2.64 59.02 -3.29
CA ILE A 2 -3.18 57.76 -2.75
C ILE A 2 -3.73 57.90 -1.33
N LEU A 3 -3.01 58.55 -0.41
CA LEU A 3 -3.45 58.76 1.00
C LEU A 3 -4.75 59.57 1.14
N ARG A 4 -5.02 60.52 0.22
CA ARG A 4 -6.29 61.29 0.20
C ARG A 4 -7.47 60.47 -0.32
N PHE A 5 -7.20 59.48 -1.17
CA PHE A 5 -8.21 58.59 -1.73
C PHE A 5 -8.63 57.54 -0.69
N LEU A 6 -7.68 57.01 0.09
CA LEU A 6 -7.94 56.05 1.17
C LEU A 6 -8.75 56.67 2.33
N SER A 7 -8.56 57.96 2.62
CA SER A 7 -9.33 58.69 3.65
C SER A 7 -10.78 59.01 3.28
N GLN A 8 -11.17 58.83 2.00
CA GLN A 8 -12.53 59.07 1.52
C GLN A 8 -13.38 57.78 1.46
N ILE A 9 -12.77 56.62 1.69
CA ILE A 9 -13.48 55.34 1.72
C ILE A 9 -14.30 55.27 3.02
N PRO A 10 -15.65 55.10 2.95
CA PRO A 10 -16.50 55.02 4.12
C PRO A 10 -16.11 53.85 5.03
N ALA A 11 -16.21 54.03 6.36
CA ALA A 11 -15.89 52.99 7.34
C ALA A 11 -16.56 51.62 7.09
N PRO A 12 -17.83 51.53 6.62
CA PRO A 12 -18.46 50.25 6.25
C PRO A 12 -17.76 49.52 5.08
N VAL A 13 -17.18 50.27 4.15
CA VAL A 13 -16.44 49.70 3.01
C VAL A 13 -15.08 49.18 3.48
N TRP A 14 -14.41 49.89 4.39
CA TRP A 14 -13.20 49.38 5.05
C TRP A 14 -13.46 48.12 5.86
N PHE A 15 -14.58 48.06 6.59
CA PHE A 15 -15.00 46.86 7.30
C PHE A 15 -15.27 45.70 6.35
N ALA A 16 -16.00 45.92 5.25
CA ALA A 16 -16.28 44.89 4.24
C ALA A 16 -15.00 44.39 3.55
N LEU A 17 -14.06 45.29 3.22
CA LEU A 17 -12.76 44.91 2.67
C LEU A 17 -11.89 44.16 3.68
N GLY A 18 -11.95 44.52 4.96
CA GLY A 18 -11.28 43.80 6.05
C GLY A 18 -11.85 42.40 6.27
N VAL A 19 -13.18 42.26 6.27
CA VAL A 19 -13.86 40.95 6.34
C VAL A 19 -13.56 40.11 5.10
N PHE A 20 -13.57 40.71 3.91
CA PHE A 20 -13.22 40.03 2.67
C PHE A 20 -11.75 39.59 2.65
N ALA A 21 -10.82 40.44 3.09
CA ALA A 21 -9.42 40.08 3.23
C ALA A 21 -9.21 38.96 4.25
N LEU A 22 -9.87 39.03 5.42
CA LEU A 22 -9.86 37.96 6.43
C LEU A 22 -10.41 36.64 5.86
N TRP A 23 -11.50 36.70 5.10
CA TRP A 23 -12.08 35.53 4.44
C TRP A 23 -11.17 34.94 3.36
N CYS A 24 -10.54 35.79 2.55
CA CYS A 24 -9.55 35.37 1.54
C CYS A 24 -8.27 34.81 2.16
N LEU A 25 -7.88 35.28 3.35
CA LEU A 25 -6.66 34.86 4.05
C LEU A 25 -6.88 33.66 4.99
N HIS A 26 -8.11 33.35 5.38
CA HIS A 26 -8.41 32.25 6.31
C HIS A 26 -7.93 30.88 5.77
N GLY A 27 -8.17 30.58 4.49
CA GLY A 27 -7.70 29.35 3.86
C GLY A 27 -6.16 29.23 3.83
N PRO A 28 -5.45 30.22 3.26
CA PRO A 28 -3.99 30.25 3.27
C PRO A 28 -3.37 30.17 4.68
N LEU A 29 -3.97 30.83 5.68
CA LEU A 29 -3.48 30.79 7.07
C LEU A 29 -3.67 29.40 7.69
N ASP A 30 -4.84 28.78 7.49
CA ASP A 30 -5.09 27.40 7.93
C ASP A 30 -4.11 26.40 7.31
N ASP A 31 -3.79 26.59 6.03
CA ASP A 31 -2.83 25.74 5.30
C ASP A 31 -1.41 25.92 5.88
N LEU A 32 -1.00 27.15 6.20
CA LEU A 32 0.28 27.42 6.86
C LEU A 32 0.35 26.80 8.26
N VAL A 33 -0.73 26.88 9.05
CA VAL A 33 -0.80 26.27 10.38
C VAL A 33 -0.73 24.74 10.29
N ALA A 34 -1.45 24.13 9.33
CA ALA A 34 -1.38 22.69 9.09
C ALA A 34 0.05 22.27 8.75
N ILE A 35 0.68 22.96 7.81
CA ILE A 35 2.08 22.71 7.42
C ILE A 35 3.04 22.84 8.60
N ALA A 36 2.90 23.89 9.42
CA ALA A 36 3.74 24.10 10.59
C ALA A 36 3.60 22.98 11.63
N ARG A 37 2.46 22.29 11.66
CA ARG A 37 2.20 21.12 12.51
C ARG A 37 2.53 19.78 11.83
N GLY A 38 3.21 19.79 10.69
CA GLY A 38 3.55 18.59 9.93
C GLY A 38 2.36 17.91 9.25
N ARG A 39 1.21 18.58 9.17
CA ARG A 39 -0.02 18.06 8.55
C ARG A 39 -0.17 18.53 7.11
N ILE A 40 -0.98 17.80 6.35
CA ILE A 40 -1.36 18.15 4.99
C ILE A 40 -2.54 19.15 4.97
N PRO A 41 -2.42 20.28 4.25
CA PRO A 41 -3.53 21.18 3.96
C PRO A 41 -4.75 20.48 3.37
N THR A 42 -5.95 21.04 3.59
CA THR A 42 -7.17 20.52 2.95
C THR A 42 -7.13 20.79 1.44
N PRO A 43 -7.22 19.76 0.58
CA PRO A 43 -7.29 19.91 -0.86
C PRO A 43 -8.43 20.84 -1.31
N SER A 44 -8.20 21.62 -2.37
CA SER A 44 -9.13 22.64 -2.81
C SER A 44 -10.50 22.11 -3.22
N ASP A 45 -10.53 20.92 -3.82
CA ASP A 45 -11.77 20.24 -4.22
C ASP A 45 -12.57 19.77 -2.99
N LEU A 46 -11.92 19.22 -1.97
CA LEU A 46 -12.58 18.85 -0.70
C LEU A 46 -13.09 20.08 0.05
N ARG A 47 -12.33 21.19 0.00
CA ARG A 47 -12.77 22.48 0.56
C ARG A 47 -14.03 22.98 -0.15
N LYS A 48 -14.05 22.95 -1.49
CA LYS A 48 -15.22 23.34 -2.30
C LYS A 48 -16.42 22.42 -2.05
N ALA A 49 -16.19 21.14 -1.82
CA ALA A 49 -17.22 20.16 -1.50
C ALA A 49 -17.70 20.21 -0.03
N GLY A 50 -17.19 21.14 0.79
CA GLY A 50 -17.55 21.23 2.21
C GLY A 50 -16.95 20.13 3.10
N LYS A 51 -16.12 19.24 2.55
CA LYS A 51 -15.55 18.05 3.23
C LYS A 51 -14.29 18.34 4.06
N THR A 52 -14.18 19.55 4.60
CA THR A 52 -12.95 19.99 5.30
C THR A 52 -12.75 19.27 6.63
N LYS A 53 -13.84 18.99 7.35
CA LYS A 53 -13.79 18.36 8.67
C LYS A 53 -13.40 16.89 8.55
N GLU A 54 -13.99 16.19 7.59
CA GLU A 54 -13.74 14.81 7.22
C GLU A 54 -12.29 14.62 6.81
N TRP A 55 -11.76 15.50 5.94
CA TRP A 55 -10.35 15.50 5.58
C TRP A 55 -9.44 15.68 6.80
N LYS A 56 -9.73 16.68 7.65
CA LYS A 56 -8.90 16.95 8.84
C LYS A 56 -8.90 15.78 9.82
N LYS A 57 -10.00 15.02 9.91
CA LYS A 57 -10.07 13.78 10.70
C LYS A 57 -9.20 12.69 10.06
N ALA A 58 -9.49 12.33 8.80
CA ALA A 58 -8.80 11.24 8.12
C ALA A 58 -7.28 11.48 8.00
N SER A 59 -6.86 12.71 7.70
CA SER A 59 -5.44 13.06 7.56
C SER A 59 -4.67 13.17 8.88
N ALA A 60 -5.36 13.31 10.01
CA ALA A 60 -4.72 13.32 11.32
C ALA A 60 -4.31 11.93 11.78
N GLU A 61 -4.96 10.88 11.28
CA GLU A 61 -4.68 9.47 11.61
C GLU A 61 -3.49 8.89 10.84
N HIS A 62 -2.94 9.64 9.87
CA HIS A 62 -1.86 9.17 8.99
C HIS A 62 -0.61 10.06 9.05
N VAL A 63 -0.44 10.84 10.13
CA VAL A 63 0.70 11.76 10.26
C VAL A 63 1.99 10.95 10.39
N PRO A 64 2.98 11.14 9.51
CA PRO A 64 4.18 10.31 9.55
C PRO A 64 5.04 10.57 10.77
N VAL A 65 5.46 9.49 11.42
CA VAL A 65 6.49 9.49 12.46
C VAL A 65 7.83 9.15 11.80
N VAL A 66 8.84 10.00 11.98
CA VAL A 66 10.21 9.76 11.46
C VAL A 66 11.16 9.65 12.64
N SER A 67 11.93 8.57 12.70
CA SER A 67 13.03 8.44 13.66
C SER A 67 14.18 9.34 13.22
N GLY A 68 14.58 10.28 14.08
CA GLY A 68 15.56 11.31 13.75
C GLY A 68 14.98 12.42 12.87
N SER A 69 15.70 12.80 11.81
CA SER A 69 15.29 13.88 10.91
C SER A 69 14.89 13.36 9.54
N ARG A 70 14.05 14.11 8.82
CA ARG A 70 13.76 13.78 7.41
C ARG A 70 15.00 13.80 6.53
N ALA A 71 15.96 14.68 6.82
CA ALA A 71 17.22 14.77 6.08
C ALA A 71 18.07 13.49 6.27
N SER A 72 18.17 12.98 7.51
CA SER A 72 18.90 11.73 7.78
C SER A 72 18.24 10.51 7.15
N MET A 73 16.90 10.48 7.08
CA MET A 73 16.16 9.43 6.36
C MET A 73 16.51 9.40 4.86
N THR A 74 16.63 10.57 4.22
CA THR A 74 16.95 10.65 2.79
C THR A 74 18.32 10.06 2.45
N SER A 75 19.29 10.14 3.36
CA SER A 75 20.62 9.58 3.18
C SER A 75 20.75 8.11 3.62
N ASP A 76 19.72 7.55 4.24
CA ASP A 76 19.76 6.20 4.79
C ASP A 76 19.32 5.16 3.73
N PRO A 77 20.21 4.24 3.30
CA PRO A 77 19.84 3.21 2.33
C PRO A 77 18.71 2.29 2.84
N HIS A 78 18.57 2.11 4.16
CA HIS A 78 17.53 1.28 4.75
C HIS A 78 16.15 1.94 4.70
N ALA A 79 16.07 3.27 4.77
CA ALA A 79 14.80 3.98 4.67
C ALA A 79 14.10 3.72 3.32
N ARG A 80 14.87 3.60 2.24
CA ARG A 80 14.35 3.23 0.92
C ARG A 80 13.80 1.81 0.91
N LEU A 81 14.45 0.87 1.60
CA LEU A 81 13.98 -0.52 1.68
C LEU A 81 12.67 -0.64 2.47
N LEU A 82 12.47 0.21 3.47
CA LEU A 82 11.24 0.27 4.26
C LEU A 82 10.08 0.98 3.56
N ALA A 83 10.35 1.77 2.52
CA ALA A 83 9.35 2.59 1.83
C ALA A 83 8.04 1.84 1.47
N PRO A 84 8.07 0.57 0.98
CA PRO A 84 6.85 -0.19 0.71
C PRO A 84 5.97 -0.48 1.95
N SER A 85 6.55 -0.47 3.15
CA SER A 85 5.81 -0.65 4.42
C SER A 85 5.18 0.65 4.95
N PHE A 86 5.54 1.81 4.39
CA PHE A 86 5.11 3.11 4.92
C PHE A 86 3.59 3.25 5.01
N PRO A 87 2.75 2.81 4.04
CA PRO A 87 1.30 2.98 4.16
C PRO A 87 0.72 2.34 5.41
N ASN A 88 1.19 1.14 5.79
CA ASN A 88 0.79 0.53 7.05
C ASN A 88 1.40 1.26 8.25
N ALA A 89 2.65 1.70 8.14
CA ALA A 89 3.31 2.42 9.21
C ALA A 89 2.54 3.70 9.59
N LEU A 90 2.02 4.43 8.61
CA LEU A 90 1.18 5.62 8.82
C LEU A 90 -0.10 5.31 9.61
N CYS A 91 -0.71 4.14 9.41
CA CYS A 91 -1.94 3.76 10.12
C CYS A 91 -1.71 3.30 11.58
N ASN A 92 -0.45 3.03 11.97
CA ASN A 92 -0.13 2.41 13.25
C ASN A 92 0.86 3.25 14.08
N ASP A 93 1.00 4.55 13.74
CA ASP A 93 1.94 5.50 14.38
C ASP A 93 3.41 5.00 14.43
N ASN A 94 3.71 4.08 13.51
CA ASN A 94 4.96 3.37 13.40
C ASN A 94 6.01 4.32 12.77
N PRO A 95 7.21 4.47 13.35
CA PRO A 95 8.29 5.22 12.71
C PRO A 95 8.56 4.68 11.30
N VAL A 96 8.48 5.51 10.27
CA VAL A 96 8.47 5.01 8.88
C VAL A 96 9.82 4.42 8.47
N ASN A 97 10.93 4.97 8.99
CA ASN A 97 12.28 4.72 8.50
C ASN A 97 13.14 3.79 9.38
N VAL A 98 12.55 3.07 10.31
CA VAL A 98 13.23 2.03 11.10
C VAL A 98 12.33 0.79 11.24
N LEU A 99 12.89 -0.36 11.61
CA LEU A 99 12.13 -1.61 11.68
C LEU A 99 11.19 -1.66 12.90
N GLU A 100 11.54 -0.96 13.97
CA GLU A 100 10.77 -0.92 15.22
C GLU A 100 9.36 -0.43 15.00
N VAL A 101 8.40 -1.03 15.70
CA VAL A 101 6.99 -0.63 15.70
C VAL A 101 6.68 0.17 16.97
N ALA A 102 5.65 1.01 16.93
CA ALA A 102 5.20 1.81 18.07
C ALA A 102 4.70 0.92 19.23
N SER A 103 4.05 -0.20 18.91
CA SER A 103 3.51 -1.14 19.88
C SER A 103 3.66 -2.58 19.38
N VAL A 104 4.50 -3.36 20.06
CA VAL A 104 4.71 -4.78 19.76
C VAL A 104 3.43 -5.58 20.08
N GLU A 105 2.71 -5.20 21.12
CA GLU A 105 1.47 -5.87 21.54
C GLU A 105 0.35 -5.66 20.51
N ASP A 106 0.12 -4.42 20.06
CA ASP A 106 -0.89 -4.15 19.03
C ASP A 106 -0.51 -4.79 17.70
N THR A 107 0.78 -4.82 17.38
CA THR A 107 1.28 -5.53 16.20
C THR A 107 0.99 -7.03 16.27
N ARG A 108 1.25 -7.67 17.43
CA ARG A 108 0.92 -9.09 17.65
C ARG A 108 -0.56 -9.32 17.47
N LYS A 109 -1.39 -8.54 18.15
CA LYS A 109 -2.85 -8.64 18.09
C LYS A 109 -3.38 -8.49 16.66
N MET A 110 -2.88 -7.51 15.91
CA MET A 110 -3.26 -7.31 14.50
C MET A 110 -2.91 -8.52 13.63
N LEU A 111 -1.71 -9.10 13.81
CA LEU A 111 -1.33 -10.31 13.07
C LEU A 111 -2.18 -11.53 13.44
N GLU A 112 -2.53 -11.70 14.71
CA GLU A 112 -3.39 -12.78 15.16
C GLU A 112 -4.81 -12.60 14.63
N ASP A 113 -5.44 -11.45 14.89
CA ASP A 113 -6.85 -11.19 14.61
C ASP A 113 -7.14 -11.04 13.11
N SER A 114 -6.25 -10.38 12.35
CA SER A 114 -6.51 -10.05 10.94
C SER A 114 -5.80 -10.97 9.94
N TRP A 115 -4.73 -11.66 10.36
CA TRP A 115 -3.93 -12.49 9.46
C TRP A 115 -3.88 -13.97 9.86
N GLY A 116 -4.29 -14.31 11.09
CA GLY A 116 -4.13 -15.65 11.65
C GLY A 116 -2.66 -16.08 11.78
N ILE A 117 -1.73 -15.14 11.95
CA ILE A 117 -0.30 -15.40 12.07
C ILE A 117 0.06 -15.39 13.55
N MET A 118 0.39 -16.57 14.10
CA MET A 118 0.67 -16.71 15.54
C MET A 118 2.16 -17.00 15.84
N ASN A 119 2.95 -17.31 14.81
CA ASN A 119 4.35 -17.71 14.97
C ASN A 119 5.17 -17.44 13.70
N ARG A 120 6.48 -17.66 13.81
CA ARG A 120 7.44 -17.52 12.70
C ARG A 120 7.07 -18.35 11.47
N ALA A 121 6.63 -19.60 11.63
CA ALA A 121 6.33 -20.48 10.50
C ALA A 121 5.14 -19.95 9.69
N ASP A 122 4.10 -19.47 10.37
CA ASP A 122 2.95 -18.81 9.74
C ASP A 122 3.38 -17.54 9.00
N LEU A 123 4.24 -16.73 9.64
CA LEU A 123 4.73 -15.47 9.09
C LEU A 123 5.51 -15.68 7.79
N VAL A 124 6.58 -16.48 7.82
CA VAL A 124 7.45 -16.68 6.64
C VAL A 124 6.66 -17.31 5.50
N THR A 125 5.72 -18.21 5.82
CA THR A 125 4.81 -18.80 4.84
C THR A 125 3.88 -17.75 4.23
N ARG A 126 3.32 -16.83 5.03
CA ARG A 126 2.45 -15.78 4.53
C ARG A 126 3.21 -14.78 3.66
N ILE A 127 4.39 -14.32 4.09
CA ILE A 127 5.24 -13.43 3.30
C ILE A 127 5.57 -14.09 1.95
N TYR A 128 5.99 -15.37 1.97
CA TYR A 128 6.27 -16.12 0.74
C TYR A 128 5.07 -16.20 -0.21
N ARG A 129 3.86 -16.47 0.31
CA ARG A 129 2.65 -16.49 -0.51
C ARG A 129 2.35 -15.15 -1.17
N LEU A 130 2.54 -14.04 -0.47
CA LEU A 130 2.39 -12.70 -1.03
C LEU A 130 3.42 -12.43 -2.14
N LEU A 131 4.68 -12.85 -1.95
CA LEU A 131 5.71 -12.76 -2.99
C LEU A 131 5.38 -13.60 -4.24
N CYS A 132 4.76 -14.77 -4.05
CA CYS A 132 4.28 -15.62 -5.14
C CYS A 132 3.03 -15.07 -5.85
N GLY A 133 2.42 -13.99 -5.35
CA GLY A 133 1.12 -13.49 -5.80
C GLY A 133 -0.04 -14.25 -5.16
N ASP A 134 -0.74 -13.57 -4.24
CA ASP A 134 -1.89 -14.08 -3.51
C ASP A 134 -3.17 -13.46 -4.09
N HIS A 135 -3.58 -12.29 -3.58
CA HIS A 135 -4.76 -11.59 -4.07
C HIS A 135 -4.56 -11.06 -5.49
N SER A 136 -3.35 -10.59 -5.82
CA SER A 136 -3.02 -10.06 -7.13
C SER A 136 -3.31 -11.04 -8.27
N LYS A 137 -2.95 -12.32 -8.08
CA LYS A 137 -3.28 -13.40 -9.03
C LYS A 137 -4.77 -13.72 -9.06
N GLY A 138 -5.42 -13.72 -7.90
CA GLY A 138 -6.87 -13.88 -7.82
C GLY A 138 -7.60 -12.82 -8.64
N TYR A 139 -7.17 -11.56 -8.55
CA TYR A 139 -7.75 -10.44 -9.31
C TYR A 139 -7.44 -10.53 -10.80
N ALA A 140 -6.22 -10.89 -11.20
CA ALA A 140 -5.90 -11.11 -12.61
C ALA A 140 -6.72 -12.26 -13.22
N ALA A 141 -6.93 -13.34 -12.46
CA ALA A 141 -7.78 -14.45 -12.87
C ALA A 141 -9.25 -14.04 -12.97
N LEU A 142 -9.77 -13.30 -11.97
CA LEU A 142 -11.14 -12.78 -11.98
C LEU A 142 -11.38 -11.84 -13.17
N ARG A 143 -10.46 -10.90 -13.43
CA ARG A 143 -10.49 -10.04 -14.62
C ARG A 143 -10.61 -10.86 -15.90
N SER A 144 -9.79 -11.91 -16.04
CA SER A 144 -9.80 -12.78 -17.21
C SER A 144 -11.12 -13.56 -17.36
N ARG A 145 -11.75 -13.96 -16.24
CA ARG A 145 -13.06 -14.61 -16.25
C ARG A 145 -14.19 -13.67 -16.62
N CYS A 146 -14.12 -12.40 -16.21
CA CYS A 146 -15.11 -11.39 -16.55
C CYS A 146 -15.16 -11.07 -18.06
N ALA A 147 -14.17 -11.50 -18.85
CA ALA A 147 -14.19 -11.40 -20.30
C ALA A 147 -15.11 -12.43 -20.99
N ASP A 148 -15.61 -13.43 -20.25
CA ASP A 148 -16.57 -14.44 -20.73
C ASP A 148 -17.99 -14.08 -20.25
N PRO A 149 -18.87 -13.56 -21.13
CA PRO A 149 -20.20 -13.12 -20.74
C PRO A 149 -21.08 -14.25 -20.18
N GLU A 150 -20.93 -15.48 -20.70
CA GLU A 150 -21.73 -16.62 -20.22
C GLU A 150 -21.31 -17.03 -18.81
N TRP A 151 -20.01 -16.92 -18.50
CA TRP A 151 -19.53 -17.14 -17.13
C TRP A 151 -20.07 -16.07 -16.18
N VAL A 152 -20.05 -14.80 -16.61
CA VAL A 152 -20.53 -13.67 -15.80
C VAL A 152 -22.02 -13.82 -15.47
N GLU A 153 -22.85 -14.10 -16.48
CA GLU A 153 -24.30 -14.28 -16.30
C GLU A 153 -24.59 -15.39 -15.28
N ARG A 154 -24.03 -16.58 -15.48
CA ARG A 154 -24.22 -17.71 -14.56
C ARG A 154 -23.77 -17.40 -13.13
N VAL A 155 -22.60 -16.76 -12.97
CA VAL A 155 -22.06 -16.48 -11.63
C VAL A 155 -22.88 -15.41 -10.92
N LEU A 156 -23.29 -14.35 -11.62
CA LEU A 156 -24.15 -13.33 -11.01
C LEU A 156 -25.53 -13.89 -10.64
N GLU A 157 -26.13 -14.75 -11.47
CA GLU A 157 -27.37 -15.46 -11.13
C GLU A 157 -27.23 -16.34 -9.88
N ASP A 158 -26.09 -17.02 -9.72
CA ASP A 158 -25.83 -17.84 -8.54
C ASP A 158 -25.61 -16.99 -7.29
N LEU A 159 -24.86 -15.90 -7.40
CA LEU A 159 -24.59 -14.99 -6.27
C LEU A 159 -25.85 -14.27 -5.80
N ASP A 160 -26.74 -13.86 -6.71
CA ASP A 160 -28.01 -13.18 -6.40
C ASP A 160 -28.90 -14.01 -5.46
N LYS A 161 -28.85 -15.35 -5.56
CA LYS A 161 -29.59 -16.27 -4.66
C LYS A 161 -29.15 -16.18 -3.20
N THR A 162 -27.95 -15.64 -2.95
CA THR A 162 -27.25 -15.68 -1.66
C THR A 162 -26.76 -14.33 -1.16
N VAL A 163 -26.90 -13.28 -1.96
CA VAL A 163 -26.36 -11.94 -1.68
C VAL A 163 -26.85 -11.36 -0.35
N ASP A 164 -28.12 -11.60 0.03
CA ASP A 164 -28.67 -11.13 1.31
C ASP A 164 -28.18 -11.92 2.53
N LYS A 165 -27.41 -12.99 2.33
CA LYS A 165 -27.04 -13.97 3.38
C LYS A 165 -25.54 -14.14 3.56
N SER A 166 -24.73 -13.59 2.66
CA SER A 166 -23.30 -13.89 2.58
C SER A 166 -22.53 -12.64 2.16
N THR A 167 -21.76 -12.07 3.10
CA THR A 167 -20.87 -10.95 2.82
C THR A 167 -19.88 -11.28 1.69
N MET A 168 -19.36 -12.51 1.66
CA MET A 168 -18.43 -12.95 0.61
C MET A 168 -19.07 -12.86 -0.80
N ASP A 169 -20.35 -13.24 -0.91
CA ASP A 169 -21.05 -13.23 -2.20
C ASP A 169 -21.39 -11.79 -2.63
N VAL A 170 -21.74 -10.91 -1.68
CA VAL A 170 -21.88 -9.46 -1.91
C VAL A 170 -20.58 -8.87 -2.45
N GLU A 171 -19.47 -9.14 -1.78
CA GLU A 171 -18.16 -8.64 -2.19
C GLU A 171 -17.76 -9.16 -3.58
N MET A 172 -18.05 -10.43 -3.88
CA MET A 172 -17.78 -11.01 -5.19
C MET A 172 -18.62 -10.35 -6.28
N CYS A 173 -19.91 -10.11 -6.05
CA CYS A 173 -20.77 -9.33 -6.95
C CYS A 173 -20.16 -7.95 -7.24
N TRP A 174 -19.76 -7.22 -6.19
CA TRP A 174 -19.13 -5.91 -6.36
C TRP A 174 -17.84 -5.98 -7.17
N ARG A 175 -16.95 -6.96 -6.90
CA ARG A 175 -15.71 -7.14 -7.67
C ARG A 175 -15.98 -7.43 -9.14
N ILE A 176 -16.97 -8.27 -9.46
CA ILE A 176 -17.37 -8.56 -10.85
C ILE A 176 -17.87 -7.28 -11.53
N HIS A 177 -18.82 -6.56 -10.92
CA HIS A 177 -19.35 -5.32 -11.49
C HIS A 177 -18.28 -4.26 -11.72
N ARG A 178 -17.33 -4.11 -10.79
CA ARG A 178 -16.19 -3.18 -10.94
C ARG A 178 -15.34 -3.52 -12.17
N PHE A 179 -15.08 -4.80 -12.43
CA PHE A 179 -14.35 -5.21 -13.64
C PHE A 179 -15.15 -4.96 -14.93
N LEU A 180 -16.44 -5.29 -14.93
CA LEU A 180 -17.32 -5.06 -16.09
C LEU A 180 -17.41 -3.58 -16.45
N ASN A 181 -17.46 -2.70 -15.44
CA ASN A 181 -17.56 -1.26 -15.62
C ASN A 181 -16.20 -0.58 -15.89
N ASN A 182 -15.09 -1.32 -15.78
CA ASN A 182 -13.74 -0.76 -15.75
C ASN A 182 -13.62 0.39 -14.73
N ASP A 183 -14.24 0.23 -13.57
CA ASP A 183 -14.26 1.26 -12.54
C ASP A 183 -12.83 1.63 -12.16
N ARG A 184 -12.54 2.94 -12.12
CA ARG A 184 -11.20 3.48 -11.81
C ARG A 184 -10.08 2.99 -12.75
N GLY A 185 -10.41 2.47 -13.93
CA GLY A 185 -9.43 1.99 -14.91
C GLY A 185 -8.77 0.65 -14.54
N ILE A 186 -9.39 -0.15 -13.67
CA ILE A 186 -8.77 -1.39 -13.16
C ILE A 186 -8.46 -2.47 -14.21
N GLN A 187 -8.97 -2.36 -15.43
CA GLN A 187 -8.60 -3.27 -16.52
C GLN A 187 -7.10 -3.18 -16.84
N ASP A 188 -6.50 -2.00 -16.70
CA ASP A 188 -5.09 -1.73 -17.06
C ASP A 188 -4.12 -1.87 -15.87
N VAL A 189 -4.62 -2.24 -14.69
CA VAL A 189 -3.82 -2.29 -13.46
C VAL A 189 -3.18 -3.66 -13.27
N GLU A 190 -1.89 -3.67 -12.92
CA GLU A 190 -1.24 -4.84 -12.32
C GLU A 190 -1.32 -4.74 -10.79
N PHE A 191 -1.85 -5.77 -10.14
CA PHE A 191 -2.19 -5.72 -8.70
C PHE A 191 -1.06 -6.18 -7.77
N ALA A 192 0.16 -6.42 -8.26
CA ALA A 192 1.27 -6.97 -7.48
C ALA A 192 1.63 -6.12 -6.24
N ALA A 193 1.54 -4.79 -6.32
CA ALA A 193 1.84 -3.86 -5.24
C ALA A 193 0.99 -4.13 -3.98
N TRP A 194 -0.27 -4.56 -4.16
CA TRP A 194 -1.14 -4.92 -3.04
C TRP A 194 -0.57 -6.05 -2.19
N ASP A 195 0.04 -7.06 -2.81
CA ASP A 195 0.67 -8.17 -2.11
C ASP A 195 2.07 -7.79 -1.60
N LEU A 196 2.90 -7.18 -2.46
CA LEU A 196 4.29 -6.86 -2.16
C LEU A 196 4.44 -5.86 -1.01
N MET A 197 3.61 -4.82 -0.97
CA MET A 197 3.67 -3.82 0.12
C MET A 197 3.16 -4.38 1.45
N ARG A 198 2.18 -5.30 1.41
CA ARG A 198 1.76 -6.06 2.60
C ARG A 198 2.82 -7.06 3.04
N ALA A 199 3.59 -7.65 2.12
CA ALA A 199 4.75 -8.46 2.46
C ALA A 199 5.81 -7.63 3.21
N ALA A 200 6.04 -6.37 2.80
CA ALA A 200 6.96 -5.48 3.50
C ALA A 200 6.48 -5.12 4.91
N MET A 201 5.18 -4.86 5.06
CA MET A 201 4.55 -4.70 6.38
C MET A 201 4.79 -5.93 7.26
N LEU A 202 4.46 -7.13 6.78
CA LEU A 202 4.63 -8.36 7.55
C LEU A 202 6.10 -8.63 7.89
N THR A 203 7.02 -8.32 6.98
CA THR A 203 8.46 -8.44 7.23
C THR A 203 8.89 -7.57 8.41
N ARG A 204 8.44 -6.32 8.43
CA ARG A 204 8.70 -5.40 9.54
C ARG A 204 8.07 -5.89 10.86
N SER A 205 6.80 -6.31 10.84
CA SER A 205 6.12 -6.86 12.02
C SER A 205 6.83 -8.11 12.54
N GLY A 206 7.34 -8.96 11.64
CA GLY A 206 8.11 -10.15 11.96
C GLY A 206 9.39 -9.86 12.72
N PHE A 207 10.14 -8.84 12.30
CA PHE A 207 11.30 -8.35 13.04
C PHE A 207 10.91 -7.87 14.43
N ALA A 208 9.90 -7.00 14.52
CA ALA A 208 9.45 -6.43 15.79
C ALA A 208 9.00 -7.49 16.82
N LEU A 209 8.47 -8.62 16.35
CA LEU A 209 8.05 -9.74 17.19
C LEU A 209 9.17 -10.75 17.50
N GLY A 210 10.39 -10.51 17.01
CA GLY A 210 11.52 -11.44 17.13
C GLY A 210 11.35 -12.71 16.31
N TRP A 211 10.45 -12.71 15.32
CA TRP A 211 10.22 -13.83 14.42
C TRP A 211 11.09 -13.81 13.19
N LEU A 212 11.71 -12.68 12.85
CA LEU A 212 12.77 -12.55 11.85
C LEU A 212 14.00 -11.93 12.50
N SER A 213 15.19 -12.36 12.09
CA SER A 213 16.42 -11.62 12.40
C SER A 213 16.48 -10.30 11.63
N GLU A 214 17.37 -9.40 12.04
CA GLU A 214 17.60 -8.15 11.31
C GLU A 214 18.04 -8.41 9.86
N ASP A 215 18.99 -9.34 9.67
CA ASP A 215 19.46 -9.77 8.35
C ASP A 215 18.32 -10.30 7.48
N GLU A 216 17.44 -11.14 8.03
CA GLU A 216 16.29 -11.68 7.30
C GLU A 216 15.31 -10.58 6.90
N ALA A 217 15.08 -9.61 7.79
CA ALA A 217 14.18 -8.50 7.53
C ALA A 217 14.71 -7.61 6.41
N TRP A 218 15.97 -7.17 6.49
CA TRP A 218 16.57 -6.33 5.46
C TRP A 218 16.72 -7.05 4.11
N ASP A 219 17.12 -8.32 4.11
CA ASP A 219 17.22 -9.13 2.90
C ASP A 219 15.86 -9.32 2.22
N THR A 220 14.81 -9.56 3.01
CA THR A 220 13.43 -9.69 2.50
C THR A 220 12.90 -8.35 1.98
N LEU A 221 13.18 -7.24 2.65
CA LEU A 221 12.80 -5.91 2.16
C LEU A 221 13.55 -5.58 0.85
N ALA A 222 14.83 -5.90 0.72
CA ALA A 222 15.56 -5.77 -0.54
C ALA A 222 14.90 -6.59 -1.66
N LEU A 223 14.55 -7.85 -1.38
CA LEU A 223 13.83 -8.71 -2.32
C LEU A 223 12.47 -8.13 -2.76
N ILE A 224 11.69 -7.58 -1.83
CA ILE A 224 10.41 -6.93 -2.13
C ILE A 224 10.58 -5.69 -3.01
N ASN A 225 11.62 -4.89 -2.75
CA ASN A 225 11.89 -3.70 -3.56
C ASN A 225 12.32 -4.07 -4.98
N HIS A 226 13.10 -5.14 -5.15
CA HIS A 226 13.45 -5.68 -6.46
C HIS A 226 12.19 -6.12 -7.20
N ALA A 227 11.31 -6.90 -6.56
CA ALA A 227 10.03 -7.30 -7.15
C ALA A 227 9.18 -6.09 -7.57
N LEU A 228 9.09 -5.05 -6.73
CA LEU A 228 8.38 -3.81 -7.06
C LEU A 228 8.98 -3.11 -8.29
N GLN A 229 10.30 -3.02 -8.41
CA GLN A 229 10.97 -2.44 -9.60
C GLN A 229 10.79 -3.28 -10.86
N MET A 230 10.53 -4.60 -10.74
CA MET A 230 10.21 -5.44 -11.89
C MET A 230 8.77 -5.25 -12.40
N HIS A 231 7.85 -4.86 -11.52
CA HIS A 231 6.43 -4.68 -11.83
C HIS A 231 6.05 -3.23 -12.16
N TYR A 232 6.78 -2.25 -11.62
CA TYR A 232 6.41 -0.84 -11.70
C TYR A 232 7.59 0.05 -12.06
N SER A 233 7.29 1.21 -12.63
CA SER A 233 8.27 2.19 -13.10
C SER A 233 8.45 3.38 -12.13
N SER A 234 7.59 3.51 -11.13
CA SER A 234 7.67 4.61 -10.16
C SER A 234 6.88 4.35 -8.87
N TRP A 235 7.17 5.16 -7.84
CA TRP A 235 6.38 5.21 -6.62
C TRP A 235 4.92 5.60 -6.86
N ASP A 236 4.67 6.53 -7.78
CA ASP A 236 3.33 6.99 -8.12
C ASP A 236 2.50 5.84 -8.72
N GLU A 237 3.09 5.03 -9.61
CA GLU A 237 2.46 3.86 -10.20
C GLU A 237 2.22 2.73 -9.17
N ALA A 238 3.23 2.41 -8.37
CA ALA A 238 3.12 1.38 -7.33
C ALA A 238 2.06 1.75 -6.27
N TRP A 239 1.97 3.03 -5.90
CA TRP A 239 0.92 3.52 -5.00
C TRP A 239 -0.47 3.32 -5.57
N GLU A 240 -0.66 3.67 -6.84
CA GLU A 240 -1.97 3.58 -7.46
C GLU A 240 -2.41 2.11 -7.59
N ALA A 241 -1.50 1.23 -7.97
CA ALA A 241 -1.73 -0.21 -7.97
C ALA A 241 -2.08 -0.76 -6.56
N TYR A 242 -1.37 -0.31 -5.53
CA TYR A 242 -1.65 -0.68 -4.14
C TYR A 242 -3.04 -0.20 -3.69
N ARG A 243 -3.37 1.06 -3.96
CA ARG A 243 -4.65 1.70 -3.61
C ARG A 243 -5.82 0.99 -4.29
N LEU A 244 -5.71 0.71 -5.60
CA LEU A 244 -6.74 0.01 -6.35
C LEU A 244 -6.86 -1.47 -5.93
N GLY A 245 -5.74 -2.13 -5.62
CA GLY A 245 -5.76 -3.47 -5.04
C GLY A 245 -6.43 -3.51 -3.66
N ARG A 246 -6.16 -2.52 -2.79
CA ARG A 246 -6.86 -2.36 -1.52
C ARG A 246 -8.35 -2.16 -1.72
N TRP A 247 -8.75 -1.24 -2.60
CA TRP A 247 -10.15 -0.95 -2.88
C TRP A 247 -10.90 -2.20 -3.40
N LEU A 248 -10.27 -2.97 -4.28
CA LEU A 248 -10.82 -4.23 -4.78
C LEU A 248 -10.86 -5.32 -3.69
N TRP A 249 -9.90 -5.32 -2.76
CA TRP A 249 -9.91 -6.19 -1.59
C TRP A 249 -11.03 -5.85 -0.62
N ALA A 250 -11.18 -4.58 -0.26
CA ALA A 250 -12.19 -4.13 0.67
C ALA A 250 -13.58 -4.49 0.15
N ALA A 251 -13.82 -4.28 -1.16
CA ALA A 251 -15.09 -4.60 -1.81
C ALA A 251 -16.27 -4.13 -0.96
N GLU A 252 -16.39 -2.82 -0.78
CA GLU A 252 -17.42 -2.22 0.07
C GLU A 252 -18.45 -1.42 -0.73
N GLY A 253 -19.53 -1.00 -0.05
CA GLY A 253 -20.53 -0.10 -0.59
C GLY A 253 -20.06 1.36 -0.68
N PRO A 254 -20.82 2.25 -1.35
CA PRO A 254 -20.36 3.61 -1.65
C PRO A 254 -20.03 4.49 -0.43
N GLU A 255 -20.67 4.25 0.72
CA GLU A 255 -20.45 5.04 1.93
C GLU A 255 -19.10 4.70 2.58
N GLU A 256 -18.84 3.41 2.80
CA GLU A 256 -17.57 2.90 3.31
C GLU A 256 -16.42 3.20 2.34
N GLU A 257 -16.62 2.99 1.03
CA GLU A 257 -15.65 3.33 0.00
C GLU A 257 -15.24 4.81 0.07
N ALA A 258 -16.19 5.73 0.28
CA ALA A 258 -15.89 7.15 0.35
C ALA A 258 -15.07 7.52 1.59
N VAL A 259 -15.23 6.78 2.69
CA VAL A 259 -14.39 6.92 3.90
C VAL A 259 -12.98 6.40 3.60
N ASP A 260 -12.88 5.19 3.05
CA ASP A 260 -11.61 4.56 2.74
C ASP A 260 -10.78 5.35 1.71
N ASP A 261 -11.44 5.89 0.68
CA ASP A 261 -10.83 6.79 -0.30
C ASP A 261 -10.27 8.05 0.33
N MET A 262 -10.93 8.58 1.37
CA MET A 262 -10.43 9.74 2.11
C MET A 262 -9.12 9.40 2.84
N HIS A 263 -9.06 8.22 3.47
CA HIS A 263 -7.85 7.76 4.16
C HIS A 263 -6.71 7.42 3.17
N ASP A 264 -7.00 6.77 2.04
CA ASP A 264 -6.01 6.52 1.00
C ASP A 264 -5.49 7.81 0.39
N ARG A 265 -6.36 8.78 0.14
CA ARG A 265 -5.94 10.09 -0.33
C ARG A 265 -5.03 10.80 0.68
N ALA A 266 -5.32 10.68 1.97
CA ALA A 266 -4.46 11.23 3.01
C ALA A 266 -3.08 10.55 3.06
N ARG A 267 -3.02 9.21 3.03
CA ARG A 267 -1.76 8.45 2.93
C ARG A 267 -0.97 8.87 1.71
N GLY A 268 -1.60 8.88 0.53
CA GLY A 268 -0.98 9.29 -0.73
C GLY A 268 -0.43 10.71 -0.69
N ALA A 269 -1.10 11.65 -0.01
CA ALA A 269 -0.60 13.01 0.15
C ALA A 269 0.67 13.08 1.03
N TYR A 270 0.79 12.26 2.07
CA TYR A 270 2.02 12.17 2.89
C TYR A 270 3.15 11.42 2.19
N LEU A 271 2.85 10.51 1.27
CA LEU A 271 3.85 9.71 0.55
C LEU A 271 4.34 10.38 -0.73
N LEU A 272 3.40 10.81 -1.59
CA LEU A 272 3.66 11.31 -2.95
C LEU A 272 3.47 12.82 -3.12
N GLY A 273 2.87 13.51 -2.14
CA GLY A 273 2.63 14.95 -2.24
C GLY A 273 3.91 15.76 -2.45
N LYS A 274 3.79 17.09 -2.63
CA LYS A 274 4.96 17.98 -2.86
C LYS A 274 6.05 17.87 -1.78
N ARG A 275 5.67 17.49 -0.55
CA ARG A 275 6.57 17.22 0.58
C ARG A 275 6.48 15.76 1.04
N GLY A 276 6.10 14.88 0.11
CA GLY A 276 5.89 13.47 0.36
C GLY A 276 7.18 12.78 0.74
N LEU A 277 7.10 11.75 1.58
CA LEU A 277 8.27 10.99 2.02
C LEU A 277 8.97 10.30 0.85
N TRP A 278 8.22 9.72 -0.08
CA TRP A 278 8.77 9.00 -1.23
C TRP A 278 9.40 9.91 -2.29
N LYS A 279 9.10 11.22 -2.28
CA LYS A 279 9.84 12.19 -3.13
C LYS A 279 11.30 12.35 -2.70
N SER A 280 11.64 11.94 -1.48
CA SER A 280 13.01 11.94 -0.96
C SER A 280 13.68 10.57 -0.97
N LEU A 281 13.02 9.54 -1.48
CA LEU A 281 13.53 8.17 -1.57
C LEU A 281 13.46 7.74 -3.05
N PRO A 282 14.53 7.88 -3.84
CA PRO A 282 14.49 7.64 -5.28
C PRO A 282 13.97 6.24 -5.63
N TRP A 283 13.06 6.13 -6.60
CA TRP A 283 12.48 4.84 -7.00
C TRP A 283 13.56 3.86 -7.46
N ASP A 284 14.51 4.34 -8.25
CA ASP A 284 15.61 3.63 -8.90
C ASP A 284 16.91 3.62 -8.09
N ALA A 285 16.84 3.92 -6.78
CA ALA A 285 17.99 3.79 -5.90
C ALA A 285 18.54 2.34 -5.92
N PRO A 286 19.87 2.14 -5.86
CA PRO A 286 20.46 0.81 -5.82
C PRO A 286 19.88 -0.05 -4.69
N ILE A 287 19.47 -1.27 -5.03
CA ILE A 287 18.97 -2.26 -4.08
C ILE A 287 20.10 -3.26 -3.81
N PRO A 288 20.44 -3.57 -2.55
CA PRO A 288 21.38 -4.63 -2.24
C PRO A 288 20.91 -5.97 -2.82
N GLU A 289 21.83 -6.76 -3.37
CA GLU A 289 21.49 -8.08 -3.89
C GLU A 289 20.97 -8.98 -2.75
N SER A 290 19.77 -9.53 -2.93
CA SER A 290 19.16 -10.42 -1.94
C SER A 290 19.83 -11.79 -1.97
N ARG A 291 20.09 -12.34 -0.77
CA ARG A 291 20.52 -13.71 -0.53
C ARG A 291 19.34 -14.68 -0.48
N PHE A 292 18.10 -14.19 -0.58
CA PHE A 292 16.86 -14.96 -0.48
C PHE A 292 16.72 -15.71 0.85
N LEU A 293 17.11 -15.09 1.97
CA LEU A 293 17.06 -15.69 3.31
C LEU A 293 15.64 -16.09 3.72
N LEU A 294 14.63 -15.35 3.24
CA LEU A 294 13.23 -15.73 3.43
C LEU A 294 12.96 -17.14 2.87
N LEU A 295 13.51 -17.49 1.70
CA LEU A 295 13.28 -18.80 1.10
C LEU A 295 13.94 -19.91 1.90
N ASP A 296 15.10 -19.65 2.51
CA ASP A 296 15.75 -20.58 3.45
C ASP A 296 14.87 -20.79 4.69
N ALA A 297 14.30 -19.72 5.24
CA ALA A 297 13.37 -19.81 6.37
C ALA A 297 12.08 -20.58 6.01
N VAL A 298 11.55 -20.39 4.80
CA VAL A 298 10.36 -21.10 4.29
C VAL A 298 10.66 -22.58 4.02
N ALA A 299 11.87 -22.89 3.51
CA ALA A 299 12.35 -24.25 3.33
C ALA A 299 12.47 -24.98 4.68
N ALA A 300 13.02 -24.30 5.69
CA ALA A 300 13.20 -24.85 7.04
C ALA A 300 11.88 -25.25 7.71
N VAL A 301 10.76 -24.60 7.35
CA VAL A 301 9.41 -24.96 7.84
C VAL A 301 8.63 -25.87 6.88
N GLY A 302 9.27 -26.36 5.81
CA GLY A 302 8.68 -27.32 4.87
C GLY A 302 7.53 -26.76 4.03
N ARG A 303 7.49 -25.44 3.79
CA ARG A 303 6.41 -24.77 3.06
C ARG A 303 6.83 -24.21 1.70
N LEU A 304 8.07 -24.47 1.29
CA LEU A 304 8.57 -24.04 -0.01
C LEU A 304 7.87 -24.82 -1.13
N GLN A 305 7.43 -24.10 -2.16
CA GLN A 305 6.71 -24.68 -3.29
C GLN A 305 7.36 -24.24 -4.59
N VAL A 306 7.53 -25.18 -5.51
CA VAL A 306 8.05 -24.90 -6.86
C VAL A 306 6.95 -25.02 -7.89
N LEU A 307 7.02 -24.18 -8.91
CA LEU A 307 6.08 -24.18 -10.02
C LEU A 307 6.17 -25.48 -10.82
N SER A 308 5.07 -25.91 -11.42
CA SER A 308 5.13 -26.93 -12.48
C SER A 308 5.81 -26.35 -13.72
N VAL A 309 6.34 -27.19 -14.60
CA VAL A 309 6.94 -26.75 -15.87
C VAL A 309 5.94 -25.93 -16.71
N SER A 310 4.67 -26.31 -16.70
CA SER A 310 3.61 -25.59 -17.40
C SER A 310 3.37 -24.19 -16.82
N ASN A 311 3.33 -24.08 -15.48
CA ASN A 311 3.15 -22.80 -14.81
C ASN A 311 4.37 -21.90 -14.98
N TRP A 312 5.59 -22.46 -14.88
CA TRP A 312 6.83 -21.70 -15.07
C TRP A 312 6.93 -21.08 -16.46
N ARG A 313 6.47 -21.78 -17.50
CA ARG A 313 6.42 -21.23 -18.88
C ARG A 313 5.49 -20.04 -19.04
N LYS A 314 4.44 -19.94 -18.21
CA LYS A 314 3.46 -18.84 -18.24
C LYS A 314 3.76 -17.76 -17.19
N ALA A 315 4.69 -18.03 -16.28
CA ALA A 315 5.06 -17.15 -15.20
C ALA A 315 5.79 -15.88 -15.69
N SER A 316 5.59 -14.79 -14.96
CA SER A 316 6.30 -13.51 -15.13
C SER A 316 7.79 -13.66 -14.86
N ALA A 317 8.57 -12.63 -15.21
CA ALA A 317 10.00 -12.62 -14.92
C ALA A 317 10.29 -12.77 -13.41
N TRP A 318 9.55 -12.02 -12.59
CA TRP A 318 9.64 -12.09 -11.12
C TRP A 318 9.34 -13.50 -10.59
N GLU A 319 8.23 -14.11 -11.04
CA GLU A 319 7.84 -15.44 -10.60
C GLU A 319 8.87 -16.51 -10.97
N ARG A 320 9.48 -16.39 -12.16
CA ARG A 320 10.53 -17.33 -12.60
C ARG A 320 11.80 -17.18 -11.78
N GLU A 321 12.16 -15.95 -11.43
CA GLU A 321 13.33 -15.65 -10.58
C GLU A 321 13.14 -16.22 -9.17
N LEU A 322 12.00 -15.93 -8.53
CA LEU A 322 11.66 -16.45 -7.22
C LEU A 322 11.60 -17.99 -7.22
N ASP A 323 10.96 -18.59 -8.22
CA ASP A 323 10.86 -20.04 -8.36
C ASP A 323 12.22 -20.70 -8.61
N ALA A 324 13.12 -20.09 -9.39
CA ALA A 324 14.47 -20.60 -9.59
C ALA A 324 15.21 -20.69 -8.24
N GLN A 325 15.15 -19.64 -7.44
CA GLN A 325 15.77 -19.59 -6.10
C GLN A 325 15.12 -20.58 -5.12
N ALA A 326 13.80 -20.82 -5.25
CA ALA A 326 13.09 -21.83 -4.47
C ALA A 326 13.52 -23.27 -4.86
N ARG A 327 13.73 -23.55 -6.15
CA ARG A 327 14.20 -24.86 -6.62
C ARG A 327 15.56 -25.23 -6.06
N TRP A 328 16.50 -24.29 -6.00
CA TRP A 328 17.83 -24.52 -5.44
C TRP A 328 17.81 -24.91 -3.96
N ARG A 329 16.76 -24.50 -3.24
CA ARG A 329 16.57 -24.73 -1.80
C ARG A 329 15.64 -25.89 -1.47
N THR A 330 14.98 -26.46 -2.47
CA THR A 330 14.12 -27.63 -2.28
C THR A 330 15.03 -28.84 -2.06
N PRO A 331 14.86 -29.61 -0.97
CA PRO A 331 15.61 -30.85 -0.79
C PRO A 331 15.45 -31.70 -2.04
N LEU A 332 16.57 -32.09 -2.67
CA LEU A 332 16.55 -33.07 -3.74
C LEU A 332 15.84 -34.31 -3.19
N ALA A 333 14.59 -34.51 -3.60
CA ALA A 333 13.89 -35.74 -3.32
C ALA A 333 14.67 -36.87 -4.01
N MET A 334 15.59 -37.48 -3.26
CA MET A 334 16.37 -38.67 -3.60
C MET A 334 17.03 -38.63 -5.00
N GLY A 335 18.25 -38.09 -5.09
CA GLY A 335 19.26 -38.57 -6.04
C GLY A 335 19.39 -37.91 -7.42
N GLY A 336 18.71 -36.79 -7.70
CA GLY A 336 18.93 -36.04 -8.95
C GLY A 336 20.02 -34.97 -8.80
N LYS A 337 21.08 -34.99 -9.62
CA LYS A 337 22.06 -33.89 -9.67
C LYS A 337 21.38 -32.56 -10.06
N PRO A 338 21.87 -31.40 -9.58
CA PRO A 338 21.36 -30.10 -9.99
C PRO A 338 21.49 -29.94 -11.50
N ILE A 339 20.42 -29.44 -12.14
CA ILE A 339 20.43 -29.06 -13.54
C ILE A 339 21.15 -27.70 -13.61
N VAL A 340 22.41 -27.74 -14.04
CA VAL A 340 23.15 -26.56 -14.49
C VAL A 340 22.74 -26.31 -15.93
N HIS A 341 22.11 -25.17 -16.20
CA HIS A 341 21.96 -24.61 -17.53
C HIS A 341 22.60 -23.22 -17.57
#